data_AF-A0A3N5U421-F1
#
_entry.id   AF-A0A3N5U421-F1
#
_cell.length_a   1.000
_cell.length_b   1.000
_cell.length_c   1.000
_cell.angle_alpha   90.00
_cell.angle_beta   90.00
_cell.angle_gamma   90.00
#
_symmetry.space_group_name_H-M   'P 1'
#
loop_
_entity.id
_entity.type
_entity.pdbx_description
1 polymer ?
#
loop_
_entity_poly.entity_id
_entity_poly.type
_entity_poly.pdbx_seq_one_letter_code
_entity_poly.pdbx_strand_id
1 'polypeptide(L)'
;MTASASSLAEKESRLAFWMLAPTFTVVFAFVVFPVLWNIWLSLKPVSLADLRGSSLFDFNLTLGNFGKVFGDPEFSEVFFVTLIYTLGGSFFSILLGLTAALLLHEQFPGRSLLRGLLISPYIAPVVAVT
;
A
#
# COMPACT_ATOMS: atom_id res chain seq x y z
N MET A 1 35.13 22.26 -28.70
CA MET A 1 34.26 22.97 -27.74
C MET A 1 33.08 22.07 -27.38
N THR A 2 33.25 21.11 -26.45
CA THR A 2 32.18 20.14 -26.07
C THR A 2 32.22 19.72 -24.58
N ALA A 3 32.87 20.48 -23.70
CA ALA A 3 33.17 20.03 -22.33
C ALA A 3 32.34 20.69 -21.20
N SER A 4 31.06 21.05 -21.42
CA SER A 4 30.26 21.76 -20.39
C SER A 4 28.94 21.08 -19.98
N ALA A 5 28.36 20.21 -20.81
CA ALA A 5 27.03 19.65 -20.54
C ALA A 5 27.03 18.58 -19.43
N SER A 6 28.10 17.79 -19.32
CA SER A 6 28.20 16.73 -18.30
C SER A 6 28.25 17.28 -16.87
N SER A 7 28.93 18.42 -16.65
CA SER A 7 29.16 18.96 -15.30
C SER A 7 27.91 19.56 -14.63
N LEU A 8 26.94 20.05 -15.42
CA LEU A 8 25.68 20.58 -14.90
C LEU A 8 24.69 19.45 -14.61
N ALA A 9 24.56 18.50 -15.53
CA ALA A 9 23.74 17.30 -15.33
C ALA A 9 24.19 16.48 -14.11
N GLU A 10 25.50 16.38 -13.87
CA GLU A 10 26.06 15.68 -12.70
C GLU A 10 25.80 16.44 -11.38
N LYS A 11 25.84 17.77 -11.40
CA LYS A 11 25.48 18.61 -10.24
C LYS A 11 23.99 18.55 -9.94
N GLU A 12 23.14 18.55 -10.97
CA GLU A 12 21.69 18.40 -10.84
C GLU A 12 21.31 17.02 -10.31
N SER A 13 21.91 15.94 -10.83
CA SER A 13 21.67 14.58 -10.33
C SER A 13 22.07 14.44 -8.86
N ARG A 14 23.22 15.01 -8.47
CA ARG A 14 23.66 15.00 -7.07
C ARG A 14 22.73 15.82 -6.16
N LEU A 15 22.26 16.98 -6.62
CA LEU A 15 21.30 17.79 -5.87
C LEU A 15 19.97 17.05 -5.72
N ALA A 16 19.46 16.46 -6.81
CA ALA A 16 18.24 15.65 -6.80
C ALA A 16 18.39 14.45 -5.85
N PHE A 17 19.54 13.77 -5.83
CA PHE A 17 19.81 12.68 -4.89
C PHE A 17 19.70 13.15 -3.43
N TRP A 18 20.34 14.27 -3.07
CA TRP A 18 20.28 14.78 -1.69
C TRP A 18 18.90 15.27 -1.29
N MET A 19 18.12 15.81 -2.23
CA MET A 19 16.72 16.21 -1.98
C MET A 19 15.79 15.01 -1.81
N LEU A 20 16.06 13.92 -2.53
CA LEU A 20 15.27 12.68 -2.45
C LEU A 20 15.70 11.79 -1.27
N ALA A 21 16.96 11.83 -0.86
CA ALA A 21 17.53 11.05 0.23
C ALA A 21 16.67 11.03 1.51
N PRO A 22 16.19 12.17 2.06
CA PRO A 22 15.37 12.14 3.28
C PRO A 22 14.03 11.42 3.06
N THR A 23 13.35 11.65 1.94
CA THR A 23 12.09 10.98 1.60
C THR A 23 12.31 9.47 1.44
N PHE A 24 13.34 9.07 0.69
CA PHE A 24 13.68 7.65 0.53
C PHE A 24 14.06 6.99 1.84
N THR A 25 14.77 7.70 2.72
CA THR A 25 15.15 7.17 4.04
C THR A 25 13.91 6.86 4.87
N VAL A 26 12.94 7.77 4.92
CA VAL A 26 11.68 7.56 5.66
C VAL A 26 10.87 6.43 5.05
N VAL A 27 10.67 6.42 3.74
CA VAL A 27 9.93 5.35 3.05
C VAL A 27 10.63 3.99 3.26
N PHE A 28 11.96 3.96 3.17
CA PHE A 28 12.71 2.74 3.40
C PHE A 28 12.55 2.25 4.84
N ALA A 29 12.75 3.12 5.82
CA ALA A 29 12.71 2.74 7.23
C ALA A 29 11.31 2.26 7.70
N PHE A 30 10.24 2.89 7.21
CA PHE A 30 8.89 2.65 7.74
C PHE A 30 7.98 1.82 6.82
N VAL A 31 8.31 1.68 5.54
CA VAL A 31 7.50 0.93 4.58
C VAL A 31 8.27 -0.27 4.07
N VAL A 32 9.43 -0.05 3.46
CA VAL A 32 10.18 -1.13 2.80
C VAL A 32 10.79 -2.09 3.82
N PHE A 33 11.43 -1.57 4.86
CA PHE A 33 12.10 -2.38 5.88
C PHE A 33 11.14 -3.31 6.62
N PRO A 34 9.96 -2.87 7.12
CA PRO A 34 8.99 -3.79 7.73
C PRO A 34 8.47 -4.86 6.77
N VAL A 35 8.29 -4.54 5.48
CA VAL A 35 7.88 -5.52 4.47
C VAL A 35 8.97 -6.57 4.26
N LEU A 36 10.22 -6.16 4.10
CA LEU A 36 11.36 -7.07 3.98
C LEU A 36 11.49 -7.96 5.23
N TRP A 37 11.28 -7.39 6.40
CA TRP A 37 11.28 -8.14 7.66
C TRP A 37 10.15 -9.17 7.73
N ASN A 38 8.94 -8.83 7.28
CA ASN A 38 7.83 -9.79 7.18
C ASN A 38 8.12 -10.92 6.19
N ILE A 39 8.75 -10.63 5.05
CA ILE A 39 9.17 -11.65 4.08
C ILE A 39 10.22 -12.58 4.72
N TRP A 40 11.18 -12.02 5.47
CA TRP A 40 12.17 -12.81 6.20
C TRP A 40 11.52 -13.75 7.23
N LEU A 41 10.53 -13.26 7.97
CA LEU A 41 9.80 -14.06 8.97
C LEU A 41 8.90 -15.12 8.33
N SER A 42 8.27 -14.84 7.19
CA SER A 42 7.37 -15.80 6.52
C SER A 42 8.10 -17.06 6.07
N LEU A 43 9.41 -16.96 5.81
CA LEU A 43 10.29 -18.07 5.45
C LEU A 43 10.86 -18.84 6.64
N LYS A 44 10.48 -18.52 7.88
CA LYS A 44 11.03 -19.19 9.08
C LYS A 44 9.95 -19.89 9.87
N PRO A 45 10.24 -21.05 10.49
CA PRO A 45 9.29 -21.72 11.37
C PRO A 45 9.25 -21.02 12.75
N VAL A 46 8.88 -19.74 12.79
CA VAL A 46 8.85 -18.93 14.02
C VAL A 46 7.48 -19.06 14.69
N SER A 47 7.44 -19.48 15.96
CA SER A 47 6.24 -19.34 16.79
C SER A 47 6.32 -18.06 17.63
N LEU A 48 5.17 -17.57 18.13
CA LEU A 48 5.11 -16.37 18.99
C LEU A 48 6.04 -16.46 20.22
N ALA A 49 6.35 -17.67 20.68
CA ALA A 49 7.29 -17.94 21.77
C ALA A 49 8.77 -17.71 21.38
N ASP A 50 9.13 -17.91 20.12
CA ASP A 50 10.50 -17.80 19.61
C ASP A 50 10.89 -16.35 19.27
N LEU A 51 9.90 -15.45 19.21
CA LEU A 51 10.11 -14.01 18.97
C LEU A 51 10.96 -13.31 20.05
N ARG A 52 11.21 -13.98 21.19
CA ARG A 52 12.03 -13.46 22.30
C ARG A 52 13.48 -14.01 22.31
N GLY A 53 13.81 -14.99 21.46
CA GLY A 53 15.12 -15.65 21.42
C GLY A 53 16.02 -15.19 20.28
N SER A 54 17.28 -15.67 20.26
CA SER A 54 18.25 -15.42 19.18
C SER A 54 17.92 -16.13 17.86
N SER A 55 16.88 -16.96 17.82
CA SER A 55 16.48 -17.75 16.64
C SER A 55 15.98 -16.93 15.46
N LEU A 56 15.67 -15.64 15.67
CA LEU A 56 15.27 -14.71 14.62
C LEU A 56 16.37 -14.47 13.56
N PHE A 57 17.64 -14.63 13.94
CA PHE A 57 18.79 -14.45 13.06
C PHE A 57 19.32 -15.76 12.45
N ASP A 58 18.80 -16.92 12.85
CA ASP A 58 19.27 -18.22 12.35
C ASP A 58 18.84 -18.46 10.90
N PHE A 59 19.76 -18.89 10.03
CA PHE A 59 19.51 -19.10 8.60
C PHE A 59 18.73 -20.40 8.27
N ASN A 60 17.77 -20.80 9.10
CA ASN A 60 16.89 -21.94 8.83
C ASN A 60 15.64 -21.50 8.04
N LEU A 61 15.78 -21.45 6.72
CA LEU A 61 14.71 -21.06 5.80
C LEU A 61 13.86 -22.28 5.41
N THR A 62 12.54 -22.14 5.50
CA THR A 62 11.54 -23.16 5.16
C THR A 62 10.31 -22.54 4.49
N LEU A 63 9.69 -23.31 3.60
CA LEU A 63 8.39 -22.95 3.00
C LEU A 63 7.21 -23.50 3.81
N GLY A 64 7.45 -24.04 5.00
CA GLY A 64 6.42 -24.66 5.85
C GLY A 64 5.22 -23.76 6.16
N ASN A 65 5.41 -22.44 6.31
CA ASN A 65 4.31 -21.51 6.55
C ASN A 65 3.38 -21.38 5.34
N PHE A 66 3.94 -21.33 4.13
CA PHE A 66 3.14 -21.31 2.90
C PHE A 66 2.36 -22.62 2.76
N GLY A 67 3.00 -23.77 3.02
CA GLY A 67 2.33 -25.06 3.02
C GLY A 67 1.16 -25.15 4.01
N LYS A 68 1.30 -24.55 5.21
CA LYS A 68 0.21 -24.45 6.19
C LYS A 68 -0.96 -23.62 5.67
N VAL A 69 -0.69 -22.46 5.06
CA VAL A 69 -1.72 -21.56 4.52
C VAL A 69 -2.45 -22.20 3.34
N PHE A 70 -1.72 -22.76 2.37
CA PHE A 70 -2.35 -23.39 1.20
C PHE A 70 -3.02 -24.74 1.51
N GLY A 71 -2.60 -25.41 2.59
CA GLY A 71 -3.23 -26.63 3.08
C GLY A 71 -4.45 -26.39 3.98
N ASP A 72 -4.74 -25.14 4.34
CA ASP A 72 -5.89 -24.78 5.16
C ASP A 72 -7.19 -24.93 4.33
N PRO A 73 -8.19 -25.70 4.80
CA PRO A 73 -9.45 -25.87 4.08
C PRO A 73 -10.22 -24.56 3.84
N GLU A 74 -10.02 -23.54 4.68
CA GLU A 74 -10.71 -22.25 4.58
C GLU A 74 -9.99 -21.28 3.62
N PHE A 75 -8.73 -21.54 3.27
CA PHE A 75 -7.92 -20.59 2.48
C PHE A 75 -8.55 -20.22 1.15
N SER A 76 -9.07 -21.21 0.41
CA SER A 76 -9.68 -20.98 -0.91
C SER A 76 -10.91 -20.07 -0.80
N GLU A 77 -11.78 -20.35 0.17
CA GLU A 77 -12.98 -19.55 0.40
C GLU A 77 -12.62 -18.11 0.76
N VAL A 78 -11.76 -17.91 1.75
CA VAL A 78 -11.31 -16.58 2.19
C VAL A 78 -10.63 -15.82 1.07
N PHE A 79 -9.80 -16.51 0.27
CA PHE A 79 -9.12 -15.92 -0.88
C PHE A 79 -10.13 -15.39 -1.92
N PHE A 80 -11.09 -16.20 -2.34
CA PHE A 80 -12.08 -15.79 -3.34
C PHE A 80 -13.05 -14.75 -2.81
N VAL A 81 -13.51 -14.85 -1.55
CA VAL A 81 -14.36 -13.84 -0.92
C VAL A 81 -13.64 -12.49 -0.89
N THR A 82 -12.38 -12.46 -0.46
CA THR A 82 -11.56 -11.24 -0.41
C THR A 82 -11.35 -10.67 -1.81
N LEU A 83 -11.08 -11.53 -2.80
CA LEU A 83 -10.86 -11.12 -4.18
C LEU A 83 -12.12 -10.51 -4.81
N ILE A 84 -13.27 -11.17 -4.67
CA ILE A 84 -14.55 -10.69 -5.18
C ILE A 84 -14.95 -9.39 -4.49
N TYR A 85 -14.79 -9.31 -3.17
CA TYR A 85 -15.10 -8.11 -2.41
C TYR A 85 -14.22 -6.92 -2.84
N THR A 86 -12.92 -7.14 -2.99
CA THR A 86 -11.97 -6.09 -3.38
C THR A 86 -12.22 -5.61 -4.80
N LEU A 87 -12.32 -6.54 -5.77
CA LEU A 87 -12.52 -6.20 -7.17
C LEU A 87 -13.92 -5.62 -7.42
N GLY A 88 -14.95 -6.27 -6.91
CA GLY A 88 -16.33 -5.82 -7.04
C GLY A 88 -16.54 -4.47 -6.36
N GLY A 89 -16.11 -4.35 -5.10
CA GLY A 89 -16.19 -3.10 -4.34
C GLY A 89 -15.48 -1.96 -5.06
N SER A 90 -14.22 -2.15 -5.44
CA SER A 90 -13.46 -1.10 -6.15
C SER A 90 -14.09 -0.73 -7.50
N PHE A 91 -14.55 -1.73 -8.27
CA PHE A 91 -15.21 -1.51 -9.55
C PHE A 91 -16.47 -0.65 -9.40
N PHE A 92 -17.38 -1.03 -8.49
CA PHE A 92 -18.60 -0.27 -8.25
C PHE A 92 -18.31 1.11 -7.63
N SER A 93 -17.34 1.23 -6.73
CA SER A 93 -16.93 2.52 -6.17
C SER A 93 -16.41 3.48 -7.24
N ILE A 94 -15.56 3.00 -8.16
CA ILE A 94 -15.06 3.79 -9.29
C ILE A 94 -16.19 4.15 -10.23
N LEU A 95 -17.05 3.19 -10.58
CA LEU A 95 -18.18 3.40 -11.50
C LEU A 95 -19.14 4.47 -10.96
N LEU A 96 -19.57 4.34 -9.70
CA LEU A 96 -20.48 5.29 -9.06
C LEU A 96 -19.80 6.65 -8.84
N GLY A 97 -18.54 6.66 -8.38
CA GLY A 97 -17.77 7.89 -8.17
C GLY A 97 -17.54 8.67 -9.47
N LEU A 98 -17.20 7.97 -10.55
CA LEU A 98 -17.04 8.56 -11.89
C LEU A 98 -18.37 9.08 -12.42
N THR A 99 -19.45 8.30 -12.29
CA THR A 99 -20.79 8.74 -12.71
C THR A 99 -21.20 10.02 -11.97
N ALA A 100 -21.02 10.06 -10.65
CA ALA A 100 -21.28 11.25 -9.85
C ALA A 100 -20.39 12.43 -10.25
N ALA A 101 -19.10 12.21 -10.52
CA ALA A 101 -18.18 13.25 -10.97
C ALA A 101 -18.58 13.85 -12.33
N LEU A 102 -19.01 13.02 -13.28
CA LEU A 102 -19.48 13.46 -14.60
C LEU A 102 -20.80 14.23 -14.48
N LEU A 103 -21.76 13.73 -13.68
CA LEU A 103 -23.02 14.44 -13.44
C LEU A 103 -22.79 15.83 -12.80
N LEU A 104 -21.82 15.94 -11.90
CA LEU A 104 -21.46 17.20 -11.24
C LEU A 104 -20.51 18.08 -12.04
N HIS A 105 -20.07 17.65 -13.22
CA HIS A 105 -19.25 18.47 -14.11
C HIS A 105 -20.06 19.62 -14.73
N GLU A 106 -21.32 19.36 -15.06
CA GLU A 106 -22.23 20.33 -15.70
C GLU A 106 -22.58 21.53 -14.80
N GLN A 107 -22.87 22.67 -15.43
CA GLN A 107 -23.20 23.91 -14.72
C GLN A 107 -24.70 23.99 -14.38
N PHE A 108 -25.10 23.40 -13.25
CA PHE A 108 -26.49 23.48 -12.77
C PHE A 108 -26.61 24.12 -11.37
N PRO A 109 -27.77 24.75 -11.05
CA PRO A 109 -27.98 25.38 -9.75
C PRO A 109 -28.00 24.33 -8.63
N GLY A 110 -27.26 24.58 -7.54
CA GLY A 110 -27.17 23.66 -6.39
C GLY A 110 -25.96 22.70 -6.38
N ARG A 111 -25.12 22.69 -7.43
CA ARG A 111 -23.94 21.81 -7.54
C ARG A 111 -22.95 21.90 -6.36
N SER A 112 -22.80 23.07 -5.75
CA SER A 112 -21.87 23.27 -4.62
C SER A 112 -22.33 22.53 -3.36
N LEU A 113 -23.64 22.46 -3.14
CA LEU A 113 -24.22 21.75 -2.00
C LEU A 113 -24.05 20.24 -2.19
N LEU A 114 -24.34 19.73 -3.39
CA LEU A 114 -24.19 18.32 -3.72
C LEU A 114 -22.73 17.85 -3.66
N ARG A 115 -21.77 18.64 -4.17
CA ARG A 115 -20.33 18.34 -4.01
C ARG A 115 -19.92 18.30 -2.53
N GLY A 116 -20.42 19.24 -1.72
CA GLY A 116 -20.16 19.25 -0.27
C GLY A 116 -20.71 18.00 0.43
N LEU A 117 -21.94 17.60 0.11
CA LEU A 117 -22.57 16.39 0.65
C LEU A 117 -21.83 15.13 0.24
N LEU A 118 -21.35 15.01 -1.00
CA LEU A 118 -20.56 13.85 -1.44
C LEU A 118 -19.19 13.76 -0.77
N ILE A 119 -18.58 14.88 -0.39
CA ILE A 119 -17.28 14.90 0.30
C ILE A 119 -17.47 14.71 1.82
N SER A 120 -18.63 15.06 2.38
CA SER A 120 -18.90 14.99 3.81
C SER A 120 -18.57 13.65 4.49
N PRO A 121 -18.81 12.46 3.87
CA PRO A 121 -18.50 11.18 4.51
C PRO A 121 -17.00 10.93 4.65
N TYR A 122 -16.16 11.57 3.83
CA TYR A 122 -14.70 11.40 3.88
C TYR A 122 -14.09 11.92 5.20
N ILE A 123 -14.77 12.86 5.85
CA ILE A 123 -14.32 13.46 7.11
C ILE A 123 -14.81 12.64 8.32
N ALA A 124 -15.80 11.77 8.13
CA ALA A 124 -16.35 10.95 9.20
C ALA A 124 -15.33 9.91 9.67
N PRO A 125 -15.13 9.73 10.99
CA PRO A 125 -14.25 8.69 11.51
C PRO A 125 -14.76 7.31 11.09
N VAL A 126 -13.88 6.47 10.54
CA VAL A 126 -14.21 5.11 10.09
C VAL A 126 -14.85 4.28 11.21
N VAL A 127 -14.43 4.49 12.46
CA VAL A 127 -14.92 3.80 13.66
C VAL A 127 -16.38 4.12 13.99
N ALA A 128 -16.93 5.21 13.46
CA ALA A 128 -18.35 5.57 13.65
C ALA A 128 -19.26 4.98 12.58
N VAL A 129 -18.68 4.38 11.52
CA VAL A 129 -19.40 3.92 10.32
C VAL A 129 -19.38 2.39 10.19
N THR A 130 -18.52 1.71 10.94
CA THR A 130 -18.48 0.24 11.11
C THR A 130 -19.22 -0.19 12.37
#